data_AF-A0A7S2BU72-F1
#
_entry.id   AF-A0A7S2BU72-F1
#
_cell.length_a   1.000
_cell.length_b   1.000
_cell.length_c   1.000
_cell.angle_alpha   90.00
_cell.angle_beta   90.00
_cell.angle_gamma   90.00
#
_symmetry.space_group_name_H-M   'P 1'
#
loop_
_entity.id
_entity.type
_entity.pdbx_description
1 polymer ?
#
loop_
_entity_poly.entity_id
_entity_poly.type
_entity_poly.pdbx_seq_one_letter_code
_entity_poly.pdbx_strand_id
1 'polypeptide(L)'
;MDTSLDIVRKKLTQQRHKLWLPPFTPKDDNDQNAANQAMHSLAVEFAESLEMAIELVASNLKKLQSHALAKVEARARVTFEGRLLGDGRSIIVSFPQTDLGSKVRKTIEQTLQVPRVEIICSGRAIQDNRSLQQQSILPDVKRSSSRHLKVLLLASGHSCEGHPDDEAAAVVVEEERLRLAVVVVQIREAAARLTRDGFGDLELTDAKTGALVPVPPLARTALITAILLHVKGRDLLRDDHGDTAEAGAVASLPFLSESDAAFAQCRSLGAGVLVDKIDNFCQLQLDLVWAYVRLGNLDHLSDAERRLTISGERLMARTDPRFLEKLHNAALQNRTLPPAAVPLARFFLLRGISAQCRVQQSKEDTDGSMGAKLGPVDETRALEAAQKDLERAALFLKSIRVK
;
A
#
# COMPACT_ATOMS: atom_id res chain seq x y z
N MET A 1 47.12 8.66 4.50
CA MET A 1 45.88 9.25 3.95
C MET A 1 46.20 9.74 2.56
N ASP A 2 45.41 9.34 1.57
CA ASP A 2 45.74 9.49 0.14
C ASP A 2 45.52 10.95 -0.31
N THR A 3 46.53 11.80 -0.08
CA THR A 3 46.50 13.26 -0.34
C THR A 3 46.09 13.59 -1.78
N SER A 4 46.44 12.72 -2.72
CA SER A 4 46.10 12.83 -4.15
C SER A 4 44.59 12.80 -4.41
N LEU A 5 43.85 11.95 -3.69
CA LEU A 5 42.41 11.76 -3.86
C LEU A 5 41.60 12.94 -3.28
N ASP A 6 42.08 13.52 -2.17
CA ASP A 6 41.44 14.69 -1.57
C ASP A 6 41.64 15.98 -2.38
N ILE A 7 42.79 16.12 -3.05
CA ILE A 7 43.05 17.24 -3.97
C ILE A 7 42.09 17.15 -5.18
N VAL A 8 41.99 15.98 -5.82
CA VAL A 8 41.05 15.75 -6.94
C VAL A 8 39.59 15.97 -6.50
N ARG A 9 39.21 15.48 -5.30
CA ARG A 9 37.88 15.69 -4.74
C ARG A 9 37.55 17.17 -4.51
N LYS A 10 38.51 17.96 -3.98
CA LYS A 10 38.33 19.41 -3.78
C LYS A 10 38.12 20.13 -5.11
N LYS A 11 38.92 19.81 -6.14
CA LYS A 11 38.78 20.38 -7.48
C LYS A 11 37.42 20.04 -8.11
N LEU A 12 37.00 18.78 -7.99
CA LEU A 12 35.69 18.31 -8.48
C LEU A 12 34.53 19.06 -7.82
N THR A 13 34.65 19.35 -6.52
CA THR A 13 33.65 20.09 -5.75
C THR A 13 33.60 21.57 -6.15
N GLN A 14 34.77 22.18 -6.42
CA GLN A 14 34.86 23.57 -6.89
C GLN A 14 34.19 23.77 -8.25
N GLN A 15 34.42 22.86 -9.20
CA GLN A 15 33.83 22.92 -10.54
C GLN A 15 32.43 22.31 -10.63
N ARG A 16 31.88 21.81 -9.50
CA ARG A 16 30.51 21.26 -9.39
C ARG A 16 30.19 20.12 -10.36
N HIS A 17 31.19 19.36 -10.79
CA HIS A 17 30.95 18.16 -11.60
C HIS A 17 30.26 17.07 -10.77
N LYS A 18 29.14 16.55 -11.26
CA LYS A 18 28.39 15.45 -10.66
C LYS A 18 28.66 14.17 -11.44
N LEU A 19 29.63 13.37 -10.98
CA LEU A 19 30.08 12.15 -11.66
C LEU A 19 29.01 11.05 -11.79
N TRP A 20 27.88 11.19 -11.08
CA TRP A 20 26.73 10.29 -11.14
C TRP A 20 25.63 10.75 -12.11
N LEU A 21 25.85 11.83 -12.86
CA LEU A 21 24.94 12.31 -13.90
C LEU A 21 25.63 12.29 -15.29
N PRO A 22 24.83 12.23 -16.37
CA PRO A 22 25.32 12.46 -17.72
C PRO A 22 26.06 13.82 -17.80
N PRO A 23 27.18 13.91 -18.54
CA PRO A 23 27.70 12.92 -19.49
C PRO A 23 28.58 11.82 -18.87
N PHE A 24 28.85 11.82 -17.57
CA PHE A 24 29.83 10.89 -16.95
C PHE A 24 29.27 9.49 -16.69
N THR A 25 27.95 9.37 -16.65
CA THR A 25 27.23 8.09 -16.56
C THR A 25 26.41 7.86 -17.84
N PRO A 26 26.48 6.67 -18.46
CA PRO A 26 25.68 6.35 -19.63
C PRO A 26 24.19 6.28 -19.25
N LYS A 27 23.30 6.69 -20.17
CA LYS A 27 21.85 6.46 -20.01
C LYS A 27 21.45 5.09 -20.59
N ASP A 28 22.08 4.71 -21.69
CA ASP A 28 21.90 3.44 -22.40
C ASP A 28 23.25 2.86 -22.84
N ASP A 29 23.29 1.58 -23.27
CA ASP A 29 24.54 0.89 -23.67
C ASP A 29 25.31 1.61 -24.79
N ASN A 30 24.61 2.34 -25.67
CA ASN A 30 25.23 3.14 -26.75
C ASN A 30 25.98 4.38 -26.25
N ASP A 31 25.70 4.86 -25.04
CA ASP A 31 26.31 6.06 -24.46
C ASP A 31 27.60 5.76 -23.68
N GLN A 32 27.99 4.49 -23.54
CA GLN A 32 29.14 4.09 -22.73
C GLN A 32 30.45 4.71 -23.24
N ASN A 33 30.61 4.80 -24.57
CA ASN A 33 31.79 5.42 -25.18
C ASN A 33 31.82 6.94 -24.95
N ALA A 34 30.66 7.61 -25.02
CA ALA A 34 30.55 9.04 -24.74
C ALA A 34 30.87 9.35 -23.26
N ALA A 35 30.42 8.49 -22.34
CA ALA A 35 30.73 8.61 -20.92
C ALA A 35 32.21 8.39 -20.62
N ASN A 36 32.84 7.40 -21.27
CA ASN A 36 34.28 7.16 -21.14
C ASN A 36 35.10 8.33 -21.70
N GLN A 37 34.71 8.91 -22.83
CA GLN A 37 35.36 10.09 -23.40
C GLN A 37 35.21 11.32 -22.49
N ALA A 38 34.01 11.60 -21.98
CA ALA A 38 33.78 12.69 -21.04
C ALA A 38 34.62 12.54 -19.76
N MET A 39 34.76 11.31 -19.25
CA MET A 39 35.63 11.03 -18.11
C MET A 39 37.11 11.24 -18.44
N HIS A 40 37.56 10.83 -19.62
CA HIS A 40 38.94 11.03 -20.06
C HIS A 40 39.27 12.52 -20.24
N SER A 41 38.39 13.30 -20.88
CA SER A 41 38.56 14.75 -21.04
C SER A 41 38.65 15.46 -19.69
N LEU A 42 37.82 15.08 -18.71
CA LEU A 42 37.89 15.62 -17.36
C LEU A 42 39.21 15.27 -16.66
N ALA A 43 39.71 14.06 -16.87
CA ALA A 43 40.99 13.63 -16.31
C ALA A 43 42.17 14.42 -16.89
N VAL A 44 42.15 14.76 -18.18
CA VAL A 44 43.17 15.59 -18.83
C VAL A 44 43.15 17.02 -18.26
N GLU A 45 41.99 17.65 -18.17
CA GLU A 45 41.85 19.00 -17.59
C GLU A 45 42.34 19.07 -16.13
N PHE A 46 42.05 18.02 -15.34
CA PHE A 46 42.45 17.97 -13.94
C PHE A 46 43.93 17.65 -13.79
N ALA A 47 44.50 16.84 -14.69
CA ALA A 47 45.94 16.56 -14.71
C ALA A 47 46.76 17.81 -15.04
N GLU A 48 46.34 18.59 -16.03
CA GLU A 48 46.98 19.85 -16.40
C GLU A 48 46.88 20.89 -15.28
N SER A 49 45.70 21.05 -14.67
CA SER A 49 45.49 22.07 -13.64
C SER A 49 46.03 21.72 -12.25
N LEU A 50 46.28 20.45 -11.97
CA LEU A 50 46.83 19.97 -10.69
C LEU A 50 48.31 19.54 -10.80
N GLU A 51 48.91 19.60 -12.00
CA GLU A 51 50.26 19.11 -12.31
C GLU A 51 50.47 17.65 -11.86
N MET A 52 49.47 16.79 -12.13
CA MET A 52 49.46 15.39 -11.73
C MET A 52 49.44 14.46 -12.95
N ALA A 53 49.93 13.22 -12.79
CA ALA A 53 49.82 12.21 -13.85
C ALA A 53 48.34 11.92 -14.19
N ILE A 54 48.00 11.93 -15.48
CA ILE A 54 46.64 11.69 -16.00
C ILE A 54 46.09 10.36 -15.48
N GLU A 55 46.91 9.32 -15.43
CA GLU A 55 46.53 7.99 -14.95
C GLU A 55 46.09 7.99 -13.48
N LEU A 56 46.79 8.76 -12.63
CA LEU A 56 46.47 8.90 -11.21
C LEU A 56 45.16 9.67 -11.03
N VAL A 57 44.96 10.74 -11.78
CA VAL A 57 43.72 11.54 -11.77
C VAL A 57 42.54 10.70 -12.28
N ALA A 58 42.69 9.97 -13.39
CA ALA A 58 41.66 9.10 -13.93
C ALA A 58 41.27 7.97 -12.95
N SER A 59 42.25 7.35 -12.29
CA SER A 59 42.02 6.35 -11.25
C SER A 59 41.25 6.93 -10.06
N ASN A 60 41.65 8.11 -9.58
CA ASN A 60 40.96 8.80 -8.48
C ASN A 60 39.54 9.23 -8.85
N LEU A 61 39.33 9.73 -10.08
CA LEU A 61 38.01 10.07 -10.58
C LEU A 61 37.09 8.84 -10.69
N LYS A 62 37.60 7.69 -11.17
CA LYS A 62 36.85 6.43 -11.18
C LYS A 62 36.47 5.96 -9.77
N LYS A 63 37.39 6.06 -8.79
CA LYS A 63 37.10 5.75 -7.37
C LYS A 63 36.03 6.69 -6.80
N LEU A 64 36.08 7.98 -7.12
CA LEU A 64 35.06 8.94 -6.68
C LEU A 64 33.71 8.70 -7.36
N GLN A 65 33.71 8.33 -8.64
CA GLN A 65 32.51 7.96 -9.38
C GLN A 65 31.86 6.70 -8.79
N SER A 66 32.63 5.63 -8.55
CA SER A 66 32.09 4.40 -7.97
C SER A 66 31.49 4.64 -6.58
N HIS A 67 32.16 5.42 -5.73
CA HIS A 67 31.61 5.83 -4.43
C HIS A 67 30.34 6.69 -4.57
N ALA A 68 30.29 7.60 -5.54
CA ALA A 68 29.12 8.43 -5.77
C ALA A 68 27.93 7.60 -6.26
N LEU A 69 28.15 6.67 -7.19
CA LEU A 69 27.13 5.74 -7.70
C LEU A 69 26.63 4.82 -6.58
N ALA A 70 27.53 4.20 -5.82
CA ALA A 70 27.17 3.37 -4.67
C ALA A 70 26.33 4.16 -3.64
N LYS A 71 26.64 5.45 -3.41
CA LYS A 71 25.87 6.31 -2.51
C LYS A 71 24.50 6.68 -3.07
N VAL A 72 24.37 6.88 -4.38
CA VAL A 72 23.08 7.12 -5.06
C VAL A 72 22.23 5.87 -5.00
N GLU A 73 22.81 4.71 -5.30
CA GLU A 73 22.15 3.41 -5.24
C GLU A 73 21.68 3.09 -3.82
N ALA A 74 22.55 3.28 -2.81
CA ALA A 74 22.19 3.12 -1.40
C ALA A 74 21.02 4.02 -0.97
N ARG A 75 20.93 5.24 -1.52
CA ARG A 75 19.81 6.16 -1.27
C ARG A 75 18.53 5.82 -2.03
N ALA A 76 18.64 5.00 -3.07
CA ALA A 76 17.55 4.52 -3.89
C ALA A 76 17.15 3.08 -3.50
N ARG A 77 17.53 2.59 -2.31
CA ARG A 77 17.09 1.28 -1.84
C ARG A 77 15.70 1.37 -1.22
N VAL A 78 14.95 0.29 -1.43
CA VAL A 78 13.65 0.03 -0.82
C VAL A 78 13.80 -1.29 -0.09
N THR A 79 13.61 -1.29 1.22
CA THR A 79 13.62 -2.53 1.99
C THR A 79 12.20 -2.96 2.26
N PHE A 80 11.86 -4.20 1.94
CA PHE A 80 10.59 -4.83 2.28
C PHE A 80 10.75 -5.63 3.54
N GLU A 81 9.76 -5.54 4.41
CA GLU A 81 9.62 -6.37 5.60
C GLU A 81 8.20 -6.91 5.59
N GLY A 82 8.01 -8.21 5.70
CA GLY A 82 6.68 -8.79 5.59
C GLY A 82 6.61 -10.16 6.21
N ARG A 83 5.39 -10.56 6.59
CA ARG A 83 5.08 -11.89 7.09
C ARG A 83 4.23 -12.63 6.06
N LEU A 84 4.61 -13.88 5.78
CA LEU A 84 3.84 -14.81 4.98
C LEU A 84 2.59 -15.24 5.75
N LEU A 85 1.42 -15.00 5.15
CA LEU A 85 0.13 -15.42 5.71
C LEU A 85 -0.01 -16.95 5.69
N GLY A 86 -0.69 -17.50 6.69
CA GLY A 86 -0.80 -18.95 6.95
C GLY A 86 0.41 -19.62 7.64
N ASP A 87 1.64 -19.20 7.33
CA ASP A 87 2.88 -19.86 7.79
C ASP A 87 3.62 -19.06 8.88
N GLY A 88 3.40 -17.74 8.94
CA GLY A 88 3.98 -16.87 9.95
C GLY A 88 5.47 -16.53 9.76
N ARG A 89 6.14 -17.13 8.76
CA ARG A 89 7.52 -16.81 8.37
C ARG A 89 7.65 -15.34 7.96
N SER A 90 8.63 -14.64 8.53
CA SER A 90 8.91 -13.23 8.21
C SER A 90 10.18 -13.08 7.37
N ILE A 91 10.23 -12.03 6.56
CA ILE A 91 11.40 -11.65 5.78
C ILE A 91 11.70 -10.17 5.90
N ILE A 92 12.98 -9.83 5.72
CA ILE A 92 13.45 -8.47 5.48
C ILE A 92 14.40 -8.53 4.28
N VAL A 93 14.00 -7.97 3.14
CA VAL A 93 14.76 -8.04 1.89
C VAL A 93 14.83 -6.67 1.24
N SER A 94 16.01 -6.28 0.74
CA SER A 94 16.26 -4.94 0.23
C SER A 94 16.55 -4.95 -1.28
N PHE A 95 15.93 -4.02 -1.99
CA PHE A 95 15.93 -3.92 -3.45
C PHE A 95 16.32 -2.50 -3.90
N PRO A 96 17.03 -2.35 -5.03
CA PRO A 96 17.07 -1.09 -5.76
C PRO A 96 15.66 -0.65 -6.21
N GLN A 97 15.34 0.63 -6.13
CA GLN A 97 14.04 1.17 -6.56
C GLN A 97 13.80 1.00 -8.09
N THR A 98 14.87 0.76 -8.85
CA THR A 98 14.84 0.49 -10.29
C THR A 98 14.46 -0.96 -10.61
N ASP A 99 14.49 -1.88 -9.65
CA ASP A 99 14.15 -3.28 -9.89
C ASP A 99 12.68 -3.43 -10.29
N LEU A 100 12.44 -4.31 -11.26
CA LEU A 100 11.11 -4.72 -11.71
C LEU A 100 10.41 -5.56 -10.64
N GLY A 101 9.09 -5.45 -10.54
CA GLY A 101 8.30 -6.24 -9.59
C GLY A 101 8.49 -7.75 -9.74
N SER A 102 8.71 -8.25 -10.96
CA SER A 102 9.01 -9.66 -11.24
C SER A 102 10.30 -10.15 -10.58
N LYS A 103 11.34 -9.31 -10.56
CA LYS A 103 12.62 -9.62 -9.91
C LYS A 103 12.45 -9.62 -8.39
N VAL A 104 11.78 -8.60 -7.86
CA VAL A 104 11.46 -8.48 -6.42
C VAL A 104 10.70 -9.70 -5.93
N ARG A 105 9.68 -10.13 -6.68
CA ARG A 105 8.88 -11.31 -6.37
C ARG A 105 9.72 -12.58 -6.37
N LYS A 106 10.50 -12.83 -7.41
CA LYS A 106 11.39 -14.02 -7.48
C LYS A 106 12.37 -14.09 -6.31
N THR A 107 12.94 -12.96 -5.88
CA THR A 107 13.83 -12.94 -4.72
C THR A 107 13.10 -13.30 -3.43
N ILE A 108 11.88 -12.80 -3.25
CA ILE A 108 11.05 -13.13 -2.09
C ILE A 108 10.63 -14.60 -2.11
N GLU A 109 10.25 -15.10 -3.28
CA GLU A 109 9.93 -16.51 -3.52
C GLU A 109 11.10 -17.44 -3.14
N GLN A 110 12.31 -17.08 -3.57
CA GLN A 110 13.53 -17.82 -3.21
C GLN A 110 13.86 -17.73 -1.71
N THR A 111 13.66 -16.55 -1.11
CA THR A 111 13.97 -16.32 0.32
C THR A 111 13.02 -17.11 1.22
N LEU A 112 11.74 -17.14 0.86
CA LEU A 112 10.72 -17.88 1.59
C LEU A 112 10.64 -19.36 1.18
N GLN A 113 11.36 -19.78 0.13
CA GLN A 113 11.27 -21.14 -0.43
C GLN A 113 9.84 -21.53 -0.80
N VAL A 114 9.21 -20.63 -1.56
CA VAL A 114 7.81 -20.68 -1.91
C VAL A 114 7.67 -20.56 -3.43
N PRO A 115 6.85 -21.39 -4.10
CA PRO A 115 6.74 -21.37 -5.55
C PRO A 115 6.25 -20.03 -6.08
N ARG A 116 5.32 -19.37 -5.37
CA ARG A 116 4.80 -18.08 -5.76
C ARG A 116 4.27 -17.27 -4.58
N VAL A 117 4.51 -15.95 -4.61
CA VAL A 117 3.98 -15.00 -3.63
C VAL A 117 3.35 -13.79 -4.30
N GLU A 118 2.14 -13.44 -3.88
CA GLU A 118 1.56 -12.13 -4.16
C GLU A 118 1.98 -11.13 -3.08
N ILE A 119 2.52 -9.99 -3.53
CA ILE A 119 3.06 -8.96 -2.64
C ILE A 119 2.12 -7.77 -2.73
N ILE A 120 1.47 -7.44 -1.62
CA ILE A 120 0.64 -6.25 -1.50
C ILE A 120 1.37 -5.23 -0.64
N CYS A 121 1.51 -4.02 -1.19
CA CYS A 121 2.19 -2.91 -0.56
C CYS A 121 1.30 -1.66 -0.66
N SER A 122 1.09 -0.97 0.47
CA SER A 122 0.31 0.28 0.51
C SER A 122 -1.07 0.15 -0.16
N GLY A 123 -1.72 -1.01 0.04
CA GLY A 123 -3.03 -1.32 -0.53
C GLY A 123 -3.04 -1.56 -2.04
N ARG A 124 -1.89 -1.87 -2.66
CA ARG A 124 -1.78 -2.24 -4.07
C ARG A 124 -0.90 -3.48 -4.25
N ALA A 125 -1.33 -4.40 -5.10
CA ALA A 125 -0.50 -5.52 -5.51
C ALA A 125 0.65 -5.03 -6.41
N ILE A 126 1.85 -5.56 -6.18
CA ILE A 126 3.04 -5.24 -6.99
C ILE A 126 2.90 -5.86 -8.39
N GLN A 127 3.08 -5.02 -9.40
CA GLN A 127 3.04 -5.38 -10.81
C GLN A 127 4.41 -5.84 -11.33
N ASP A 128 4.43 -6.94 -12.06
CA ASP A 128 5.66 -7.60 -12.53
C ASP A 128 6.44 -6.82 -13.59
N ASN A 129 5.71 -6.05 -14.40
CA ASN A 129 6.21 -5.32 -15.58
C ASN A 129 6.58 -3.86 -15.28
N ARG A 130 6.54 -3.43 -14.02
CA ARG A 130 6.89 -2.07 -13.61
C ARG A 130 7.95 -2.08 -12.52
N SER A 131 8.82 -1.09 -12.52
CA SER A 131 9.79 -0.92 -11.44
C SER A 131 9.12 -0.43 -10.15
N LEU A 132 9.77 -0.62 -9.00
CA LEU A 132 9.27 -0.08 -7.73
C LEU A 132 9.08 1.44 -7.81
N GLN A 133 9.96 2.15 -8.51
CA GLN A 133 9.86 3.59 -8.76
C GLN A 133 8.58 3.95 -9.54
N GLN A 134 8.28 3.23 -10.62
CA GLN A 134 7.08 3.46 -11.45
C GLN A 134 5.79 3.14 -10.71
N GLN A 135 5.86 2.31 -9.68
CA GLN A 135 4.73 1.95 -8.81
C GLN A 135 4.58 2.91 -7.62
N SER A 136 5.29 4.04 -7.64
CA SER A 136 5.28 5.06 -6.59
C SER A 136 5.73 4.54 -5.22
N ILE A 137 6.54 3.47 -5.19
CA ILE A 137 7.12 2.95 -3.97
C ILE A 137 8.35 3.81 -3.63
N LEU A 138 8.28 4.50 -2.49
CA LEU A 138 9.33 5.43 -2.07
C LEU A 138 10.54 4.70 -1.48
N PRO A 139 11.78 5.18 -1.77
CA PRO A 139 12.99 4.64 -1.19
C PRO A 139 13.06 4.97 0.30
N ASP A 140 13.82 4.15 1.04
CA ASP A 140 13.89 4.19 2.50
C ASP A 140 14.27 5.58 3.02
N VAL A 141 15.19 6.27 2.34
CA VAL A 141 15.68 7.62 2.72
C VAL A 141 14.62 8.71 2.58
N LYS A 142 13.63 8.56 1.68
CA LYS A 142 12.56 9.55 1.47
C LYS A 142 11.33 9.26 2.31
N ARG A 143 11.32 8.16 3.06
CA ARG A 143 10.19 7.79 3.90
C ARG A 143 10.29 8.52 5.23
N SER A 144 9.20 9.15 5.65
CA SER A 144 9.13 9.84 6.95
C SER A 144 9.28 8.89 8.14
N SER A 145 9.00 7.60 7.95
CA SER A 145 9.32 6.54 8.91
C SER A 145 10.68 5.94 8.58
N SER A 146 11.62 5.91 9.53
CA SER A 146 12.95 5.30 9.37
C SER A 146 12.95 3.76 9.26
N ARG A 147 11.83 3.17 8.86
CA ARG A 147 11.58 1.72 8.86
C ARG A 147 11.41 1.16 7.45
N HIS A 148 11.67 -0.15 7.35
CA HIS A 148 11.40 -0.97 6.18
C HIS A 148 9.93 -0.89 5.76
N LEU A 149 9.68 -1.14 4.48
CA LEU A 149 8.36 -1.08 3.87
C LEU A 149 7.65 -2.36 4.21
N LYS A 150 6.61 -2.21 5.01
CA LYS A 150 5.82 -3.30 5.49
C LYS A 150 4.90 -3.82 4.38
N VAL A 151 5.03 -5.10 4.02
CA VAL A 151 4.34 -5.76 2.88
C VAL A 151 3.57 -6.99 3.32
N LEU A 152 2.40 -7.19 2.72
CA LEU A 152 1.60 -8.40 2.88
C LEU A 152 2.09 -9.44 1.85
N LEU A 153 2.44 -10.62 2.34
CA LEU A 153 2.93 -11.72 1.52
C LEU A 153 1.88 -12.82 1.54
N LEU A 154 1.25 -13.01 0.38
CA LEU A 154 0.25 -14.03 0.16
C LEU A 154 0.91 -15.19 -0.58
N ALA A 155 1.15 -16.24 0.20
CA ALA A 155 1.47 -17.56 -0.28
C ALA A 155 0.48 -18.04 -1.34
N SER A 156 0.95 -18.42 -2.52
CA SER A 156 0.17 -19.29 -3.42
C SER A 156 0.81 -20.68 -3.37
N GLY A 157 0.29 -21.52 -2.47
CA GLY A 157 0.63 -22.95 -2.27
C GLY A 157 1.99 -23.23 -1.61
N HIS A 158 2.04 -23.72 -0.36
CA HIS A 158 3.25 -24.18 0.36
C HIS A 158 2.91 -25.48 1.11
N SER A 159 3.81 -26.41 1.40
CA SER A 159 5.26 -26.38 1.66
C SER A 159 5.87 -27.72 1.25
N CYS A 160 7.15 -27.71 0.85
CA CYS A 160 7.91 -28.91 0.54
C CYS A 160 8.25 -29.72 1.80
N GLU A 161 7.34 -30.59 2.22
CA GLU A 161 7.63 -31.90 2.84
C GLU A 161 6.58 -32.94 2.40
N GLY A 162 6.82 -33.54 1.23
CA GLY A 162 6.69 -34.98 1.03
C GLY A 162 5.34 -35.70 1.21
N HIS A 163 4.18 -35.10 0.92
CA HIS A 163 2.92 -35.86 0.79
C HIS A 163 2.19 -35.65 -0.56
N PRO A 164 1.76 -36.74 -1.24
CA PRO A 164 1.09 -36.67 -2.55
C PRO A 164 -0.30 -36.00 -2.51
N ASP A 165 -0.87 -35.76 -1.33
CA ASP A 165 -2.13 -35.01 -1.15
C ASP A 165 -1.95 -33.47 -1.30
N ASP A 166 -0.71 -32.95 -1.20
CA ASP A 166 -0.42 -31.50 -1.25
C ASP A 166 -0.34 -30.93 -2.68
N GLU A 167 -0.01 -31.74 -3.69
CA GLU A 167 -0.09 -31.31 -5.10
C GLU A 167 -1.54 -31.00 -5.50
N ALA A 168 -2.49 -31.79 -5.01
CA ALA A 168 -3.92 -31.54 -5.20
C ALA A 168 -4.36 -30.24 -4.51
N ALA A 169 -3.89 -29.97 -3.29
CA ALA A 169 -4.21 -28.74 -2.56
C ALA A 169 -3.63 -27.48 -3.24
N ALA A 170 -2.41 -27.54 -3.77
CA ALA A 170 -1.78 -26.43 -4.48
C ALA A 170 -2.50 -26.11 -5.80
N VAL A 171 -2.92 -27.13 -6.55
CA VAL A 171 -3.77 -26.96 -7.74
C VAL A 171 -5.10 -26.33 -7.34
N VAL A 172 -5.72 -26.76 -6.24
CA VAL A 172 -7.00 -26.20 -5.76
C VAL A 172 -6.88 -24.70 -5.39
N VAL A 173 -5.79 -24.27 -4.75
CA VAL A 173 -5.59 -22.86 -4.39
C VAL A 173 -5.36 -21.96 -5.62
N GLU A 174 -4.53 -22.39 -6.59
CA GLU A 174 -4.32 -21.61 -7.82
C GLU A 174 -5.56 -21.67 -8.74
N GLU A 175 -6.28 -22.79 -8.76
CA GLU A 175 -7.60 -22.87 -9.42
C GLU A 175 -8.58 -21.89 -8.81
N GLU A 176 -8.68 -21.81 -7.50
CA GLU A 176 -9.58 -20.88 -6.84
C GLU A 176 -9.18 -19.42 -7.12
N ARG A 177 -7.88 -19.11 -7.09
CA ARG A 177 -7.37 -17.79 -7.48
C ARG A 177 -7.68 -17.43 -8.93
N LEU A 178 -7.47 -18.36 -9.86
CA LEU A 178 -7.83 -18.19 -11.27
C LEU A 178 -9.34 -18.01 -11.43
N ARG A 179 -10.15 -18.78 -10.70
CA ARG A 179 -11.61 -18.60 -10.66
C ARG A 179 -11.99 -17.20 -10.18
N LEU A 180 -11.41 -16.71 -9.07
CA LEU A 180 -11.69 -15.36 -8.57
C LEU A 180 -11.25 -14.28 -9.58
N ALA A 181 -10.10 -14.45 -10.24
CA ALA A 181 -9.64 -13.53 -11.28
C ALA A 181 -10.59 -13.51 -12.50
N VAL A 182 -11.10 -14.68 -12.91
CA VAL A 182 -12.13 -14.79 -13.96
C VAL A 182 -13.40 -14.07 -13.53
N VAL A 183 -13.83 -14.18 -12.27
CA VAL A 183 -15.01 -13.44 -11.77
C VAL A 183 -14.80 -11.93 -11.85
N VAL A 184 -13.60 -11.41 -11.56
CA VAL A 184 -13.30 -9.97 -11.75
C VAL A 184 -13.48 -9.55 -13.21
N VAL A 185 -12.99 -10.34 -14.16
CA VAL A 185 -13.17 -10.08 -15.60
C VAL A 185 -14.64 -10.12 -15.98
N GLN A 186 -15.38 -11.14 -15.53
CA GLN A 186 -16.82 -11.26 -15.78
C GLN A 186 -17.61 -10.08 -15.25
N ILE A 187 -17.28 -9.57 -14.06
CA ILE A 187 -17.92 -8.38 -13.48
C ILE A 187 -17.66 -7.14 -14.35
N ARG A 188 -16.43 -6.95 -14.83
CA ARG A 188 -16.10 -5.84 -15.75
C ARG A 188 -16.86 -5.94 -17.07
N GLU A 189 -16.92 -7.13 -17.66
CA GLU A 189 -17.67 -7.37 -18.90
C GLU A 189 -19.17 -7.15 -18.70
N ALA A 190 -19.74 -7.64 -17.60
CA ALA A 190 -21.13 -7.40 -17.24
C ALA A 190 -21.41 -5.90 -17.06
N ALA A 191 -20.56 -5.16 -16.35
CA ALA A 191 -20.68 -3.71 -16.19
C ALA A 191 -20.59 -2.97 -17.54
N ALA A 192 -19.69 -3.40 -18.43
CA ALA A 192 -19.56 -2.85 -19.77
C ALA A 192 -20.81 -3.11 -20.63
N ARG A 193 -21.40 -4.32 -20.54
CA ARG A 193 -22.65 -4.66 -21.23
C ARG A 193 -23.84 -3.83 -20.70
N LEU A 194 -23.97 -3.71 -19.38
CA LEU A 194 -25.01 -2.90 -18.73
C LEU A 194 -24.96 -1.42 -19.14
N THR A 195 -23.81 -0.92 -19.60
CA THR A 195 -23.62 0.49 -19.97
C THR A 195 -23.64 0.74 -21.48
N ARG A 196 -23.48 -0.30 -22.32
CA ARG A 196 -23.36 -0.18 -23.79
C ARG A 196 -24.70 -0.07 -24.50
N ASP A 197 -25.74 -0.73 -24.00
CA ASP A 197 -26.98 -0.97 -24.78
C ASP A 197 -28.17 -0.07 -24.38
N GLY A 198 -27.95 1.07 -23.73
CA GLY A 198 -29.04 1.95 -23.27
C GLY A 198 -29.95 1.33 -22.19
N PHE A 199 -29.73 0.06 -21.82
CA PHE A 199 -30.34 -0.66 -20.69
C PHE A 199 -29.97 -0.09 -19.31
N GLY A 200 -29.23 1.02 -19.30
CA GLY A 200 -28.46 1.54 -18.17
C GLY A 200 -28.69 3.03 -17.92
N ASP A 201 -29.95 3.47 -17.90
CA ASP A 201 -30.35 4.63 -17.09
C ASP A 201 -30.37 4.20 -15.62
N LEU A 202 -29.20 3.78 -15.12
CA LEU A 202 -28.94 3.66 -13.69
C LEU A 202 -28.96 5.07 -13.12
N GLU A 203 -30.16 5.47 -12.74
CA GLU A 203 -30.45 6.72 -12.08
C GLU A 203 -30.06 6.60 -10.61
N LEU A 204 -29.10 7.43 -10.20
CA LEU A 204 -28.80 7.61 -8.79
C LEU A 204 -29.74 8.67 -8.25
N THR A 205 -30.40 8.39 -7.13
CA THR A 205 -31.18 9.40 -6.42
C THR A 205 -30.47 9.80 -5.14
N ASP A 206 -30.46 11.09 -4.84
CA ASP A 206 -30.04 11.58 -3.53
C ASP A 206 -31.04 11.09 -2.47
N ALA A 207 -30.57 10.32 -1.49
CA ALA A 207 -31.43 9.67 -0.51
C ALA A 207 -32.23 10.64 0.39
N LYS A 208 -31.85 11.92 0.48
CA LYS A 208 -32.54 12.93 1.29
C LYS A 208 -33.57 13.72 0.49
N THR A 209 -33.24 14.06 -0.75
CA THR A 209 -34.04 14.94 -1.60
C THR A 209 -34.84 14.18 -2.66
N GLY A 210 -34.50 12.92 -2.94
CA GLY A 210 -35.04 12.13 -4.04
C GLY A 210 -34.59 12.61 -5.42
N ALA A 211 -33.77 13.66 -5.50
CA ALA A 211 -33.36 14.25 -6.76
C ALA A 211 -32.39 13.34 -7.52
N LEU A 212 -32.51 13.32 -8.85
CA LEU A 212 -31.59 12.61 -9.71
C LEU A 212 -30.18 13.21 -9.61
N VAL A 213 -29.21 12.35 -9.36
CA VAL A 213 -27.80 12.68 -9.27
C VAL A 213 -27.16 12.36 -10.62
N PRO A 214 -26.66 13.37 -11.35
CA PRO A 214 -26.10 13.15 -12.67
C PRO A 214 -24.78 12.36 -12.56
N VAL A 215 -24.71 11.24 -13.28
CA VAL A 215 -23.49 10.44 -13.39
C VAL A 215 -22.80 10.75 -14.73
N PRO A 216 -21.54 11.21 -14.72
CA PRO A 216 -20.78 11.45 -15.95
C PRO A 216 -20.78 10.19 -16.83
N PRO A 217 -21.16 10.28 -18.12
CA PRO A 217 -21.29 9.12 -18.99
C PRO A 217 -20.03 8.25 -19.04
N LEU A 218 -18.86 8.89 -19.10
CA LEU A 218 -17.56 8.22 -19.13
C LEU A 218 -17.28 7.42 -17.84
N ALA A 219 -17.82 7.85 -16.70
CA ALA A 219 -17.58 7.21 -15.40
C ALA A 219 -18.58 6.08 -15.09
N ARG A 220 -19.67 5.92 -15.86
CA ARG A 220 -20.75 4.97 -15.53
C ARG A 220 -20.26 3.53 -15.39
N THR A 221 -19.49 3.04 -16.37
CA THR A 221 -18.97 1.66 -16.35
C THR A 221 -18.03 1.45 -15.17
N ALA A 222 -17.15 2.40 -14.89
CA ALA A 222 -16.23 2.35 -13.75
C ALA A 222 -16.98 2.35 -12.42
N LEU A 223 -18.06 3.14 -12.30
CA LEU A 223 -18.86 3.22 -11.08
C LEU A 223 -19.58 1.91 -10.78
N ILE A 224 -20.23 1.33 -11.79
CA ILE A 224 -20.92 0.04 -11.68
C ILE A 224 -19.91 -1.07 -11.34
N THR A 225 -18.77 -1.09 -12.03
CA THR A 225 -17.68 -2.03 -11.75
C THR A 225 -17.24 -1.92 -10.29
N ALA A 226 -17.01 -0.70 -9.79
CA ALA A 226 -16.59 -0.45 -8.42
C ALA A 226 -17.61 -1.00 -7.41
N ILE A 227 -18.91 -0.72 -7.62
CA ILE A 227 -19.99 -1.17 -6.72
C ILE A 227 -20.11 -2.70 -6.73
N LEU A 228 -20.12 -3.34 -7.91
CA LEU A 228 -20.27 -4.79 -8.01
C LEU A 228 -19.10 -5.54 -7.38
N LEU A 229 -17.87 -5.09 -7.63
CA LEU A 229 -16.67 -5.66 -7.02
C LEU A 229 -16.67 -5.45 -5.50
N HIS A 230 -17.09 -4.28 -5.02
CA HIS A 230 -17.20 -4.01 -3.58
C HIS A 230 -18.17 -4.97 -2.91
N VAL A 231 -19.35 -5.18 -3.50
CA VAL A 231 -20.34 -6.13 -2.97
C VAL A 231 -19.75 -7.55 -2.92
N LYS A 232 -19.10 -8.01 -3.99
CA LYS A 232 -18.49 -9.34 -4.04
C LYS A 232 -17.39 -9.51 -2.99
N GLY A 233 -16.49 -8.52 -2.85
CA GLY A 233 -15.45 -8.54 -1.83
C GLY A 233 -16.02 -8.54 -0.41
N ARG A 234 -17.09 -7.77 -0.18
CA ARG A 234 -17.76 -7.73 1.13
C ARG A 234 -18.46 -9.04 1.46
N ASP A 235 -19.03 -9.74 0.49
CA ASP A 235 -19.64 -11.05 0.72
C ASP A 235 -18.60 -12.09 1.16
N LEU A 236 -17.39 -12.04 0.60
CA LEU A 236 -16.26 -12.89 1.03
C LEU A 236 -15.77 -12.57 2.46
N LEU A 237 -16.03 -11.36 2.96
CA LEU A 237 -15.70 -10.96 4.33
C LEU A 237 -16.76 -11.37 5.37
N ARG A 238 -17.94 -11.86 4.96
CA ARG A 238 -19.07 -12.15 5.87
C ARG A 238 -18.94 -13.45 6.65
N ASP A 239 -18.06 -14.37 6.24
CA ASP A 239 -17.88 -15.64 6.96
C ASP A 239 -17.02 -15.41 8.20
N ASP A 240 -17.57 -15.75 9.38
CA ASP A 240 -17.18 -15.18 10.68
C ASP A 240 -16.46 -16.14 11.65
N HIS A 241 -16.07 -17.35 11.24
CA HIS A 241 -15.60 -18.38 12.19
C HIS A 241 -14.31 -19.11 11.77
N GLY A 242 -13.27 -19.04 12.61
CA GLY A 242 -12.06 -19.87 12.51
C GLY A 242 -11.17 -19.53 11.31
N ASP A 243 -10.46 -20.53 10.79
CA ASP A 243 -9.52 -20.40 9.66
C ASP A 243 -10.18 -19.86 8.38
N THR A 244 -11.52 -19.93 8.27
CA THR A 244 -12.27 -19.38 7.14
C THR A 244 -12.32 -17.85 7.15
N ALA A 245 -12.09 -17.21 8.30
CA ALA A 245 -12.11 -15.74 8.42
C ALA A 245 -10.88 -15.10 7.75
N GLU A 246 -9.71 -15.72 7.90
CA GLU A 246 -8.47 -15.31 7.22
C GLU A 246 -8.58 -15.62 5.72
N ALA A 247 -9.01 -16.83 5.35
CA ALA A 247 -9.20 -17.22 3.95
C ALA A 247 -10.20 -16.29 3.21
N GLY A 248 -11.30 -15.92 3.85
CA GLY A 248 -12.26 -14.95 3.32
C GLY A 248 -11.65 -13.56 3.16
N ALA A 249 -10.80 -13.12 4.10
CA ALA A 249 -10.08 -11.86 3.98
C ALA A 249 -9.09 -11.88 2.80
N VAL A 250 -8.31 -12.96 2.62
CA VAL A 250 -7.42 -13.14 1.48
C VAL A 250 -8.21 -13.11 0.16
N ALA A 251 -9.29 -13.90 0.06
CA ALA A 251 -10.12 -13.98 -1.14
C ALA A 251 -10.81 -12.64 -1.46
N SER A 252 -11.10 -11.82 -0.45
CA SER A 252 -11.75 -10.52 -0.64
C SER A 252 -10.83 -9.45 -1.24
N LEU A 253 -9.52 -9.49 -0.91
CA LEU A 253 -8.58 -8.42 -1.24
C LEU A 253 -8.49 -8.09 -2.74
N PRO A 254 -8.47 -9.06 -3.68
CA PRO A 254 -8.49 -8.77 -5.11
C PRO A 254 -9.72 -7.95 -5.52
N PHE A 255 -10.91 -8.29 -5.02
CA PHE A 255 -12.15 -7.58 -5.33
C PHE A 255 -12.19 -6.18 -4.73
N LEU A 256 -11.79 -6.04 -3.46
CA LEU A 256 -11.79 -4.76 -2.77
C LEU A 256 -10.74 -3.80 -3.35
N SER A 257 -9.55 -4.31 -3.68
CA SER A 257 -8.48 -3.52 -4.31
C SER A 257 -8.87 -3.07 -5.72
N GLU A 258 -9.49 -3.94 -6.50
CA GLU A 258 -9.98 -3.60 -7.83
C GLU A 258 -11.16 -2.62 -7.78
N SER A 259 -12.03 -2.75 -6.78
CA SER A 259 -13.08 -1.76 -6.51
C SER A 259 -12.50 -0.38 -6.19
N ASP A 260 -11.45 -0.30 -5.37
CA ASP A 260 -10.77 0.94 -5.03
C ASP A 260 -10.13 1.59 -6.27
N ALA A 261 -9.54 0.78 -7.16
CA ALA A 261 -9.02 1.24 -8.44
C ALA A 261 -10.13 1.76 -9.37
N ALA A 262 -11.27 1.08 -9.45
CA ALA A 262 -12.42 1.52 -10.22
C ALA A 262 -13.03 2.83 -9.68
N PHE A 263 -13.10 3.02 -8.36
CA PHE A 263 -13.48 4.32 -7.78
C PHE A 263 -12.46 5.42 -8.09
N ALA A 264 -11.16 5.10 -8.08
CA ALA A 264 -10.13 6.06 -8.49
C ALA A 264 -10.30 6.45 -9.98
N GLN A 265 -10.66 5.50 -10.84
CA GLN A 265 -10.98 5.76 -12.24
C GLN A 265 -12.23 6.64 -12.39
N CYS A 266 -13.27 6.44 -11.57
CA CYS A 266 -14.43 7.34 -11.56
C CYS A 266 -14.01 8.79 -11.29
N ARG A 267 -13.09 9.01 -10.34
CA ARG A 267 -12.58 10.36 -10.03
C ARG A 267 -11.84 10.96 -11.22
N SER A 268 -10.97 10.21 -11.88
CA SER A 268 -10.23 10.72 -13.06
C SER A 268 -11.15 11.00 -14.25
N LEU A 269 -12.30 10.32 -14.34
CA LEU A 269 -13.33 10.53 -15.35
C LEU A 269 -14.37 11.60 -14.97
N GLY A 270 -14.06 12.47 -14.01
CA GLY A 270 -14.89 13.63 -13.65
C GLY A 270 -16.01 13.36 -12.66
N ALA A 271 -16.11 12.14 -12.09
CA ALA A 271 -17.12 11.81 -11.08
C ALA A 271 -16.63 12.02 -9.63
N GLY A 272 -15.61 12.86 -9.40
CA GLY A 272 -15.02 13.06 -8.07
C GLY A 272 -16.03 13.42 -6.98
N VAL A 273 -16.84 14.45 -7.24
CA VAL A 273 -17.88 14.93 -6.31
C VAL A 273 -18.92 13.84 -6.01
N LEU A 274 -19.24 13.00 -7.00
CA LEU A 274 -20.17 11.89 -6.85
C LEU A 274 -19.58 10.81 -5.93
N VAL A 275 -18.33 10.40 -6.18
CA VAL A 275 -17.63 9.40 -5.36
C VAL A 275 -17.51 9.84 -3.90
N ASP A 276 -17.34 11.15 -3.65
CA ASP A 276 -17.30 11.69 -2.29
C ASP A 276 -18.65 11.63 -1.54
N LYS A 277 -19.77 11.56 -2.28
CA LYS A 277 -21.12 11.51 -1.70
C LYS A 277 -21.66 10.09 -1.52
N ILE A 278 -21.22 9.13 -2.34
CA ILE A 278 -21.72 7.75 -2.30
C ILE A 278 -21.18 6.98 -1.08
N ASP A 279 -22.07 6.30 -0.35
CA ASP A 279 -21.76 5.51 0.85
C ASP A 279 -20.80 4.35 0.56
N ASN A 280 -20.94 3.72 -0.61
CA ASN A 280 -20.14 2.57 -1.03
C ASN A 280 -18.64 2.86 -0.94
N PHE A 281 -18.18 4.06 -1.34
CA PHE A 281 -16.76 4.35 -1.28
C PHE A 281 -16.26 4.42 0.16
N CYS A 282 -17.04 5.02 1.08
CA CYS A 282 -16.69 5.03 2.50
C CYS A 282 -16.71 3.62 3.11
N GLN A 283 -17.71 2.81 2.76
CA GLN A 283 -17.81 1.43 3.24
C GLN A 283 -16.66 0.57 2.72
N LEU A 284 -16.27 0.74 1.45
CA LEU A 284 -15.12 0.05 0.86
C LEU A 284 -13.84 0.34 1.63
N GLN A 285 -13.61 1.61 2.00
CA GLN A 285 -12.43 1.96 2.80
C GLN A 285 -12.41 1.23 4.15
N LEU A 286 -13.57 1.11 4.82
CA LEU A 286 -13.68 0.33 6.06
C LEU A 286 -13.52 -1.18 5.83
N ASP A 287 -14.04 -1.71 4.72
CA ASP A 287 -13.92 -3.14 4.37
C ASP A 287 -12.47 -3.54 4.06
N LEU A 288 -11.70 -2.67 3.40
CA LEU A 288 -10.26 -2.87 3.18
C LEU A 288 -9.49 -2.89 4.50
N VAL A 289 -9.78 -1.95 5.41
CA VAL A 289 -9.15 -1.92 6.74
C VAL A 289 -9.54 -3.17 7.54
N TRP A 290 -10.79 -3.62 7.43
CA TRP A 290 -11.24 -4.86 8.07
C TRP A 290 -10.51 -6.09 7.54
N ALA A 291 -10.31 -6.19 6.23
CA ALA A 291 -9.51 -7.25 5.63
C ALA A 291 -8.08 -7.25 6.19
N TYR A 292 -7.43 -6.09 6.31
CA TYR A 292 -6.10 -5.99 6.90
C TYR A 292 -6.06 -6.48 8.36
N VAL A 293 -7.05 -6.06 9.18
CA VAL A 293 -7.17 -6.49 10.58
C VAL A 293 -7.35 -8.01 10.67
N ARG A 294 -8.19 -8.61 9.82
CA ARG A 294 -8.42 -10.07 9.80
C ARG A 294 -7.19 -10.88 9.41
N LEU A 295 -6.35 -10.33 8.55
CA LEU A 295 -5.09 -10.97 8.15
C LEU A 295 -3.99 -10.81 9.22
N GLY A 296 -4.30 -10.21 10.37
CA GLY A 296 -3.28 -9.87 11.39
C GLY A 296 -2.17 -8.96 10.85
N ASN A 297 -2.41 -8.33 9.69
CA ASN A 297 -1.39 -7.59 8.96
C ASN A 297 -1.62 -6.09 9.17
N LEU A 298 -1.00 -5.60 10.25
CA LEU A 298 -0.96 -4.19 10.61
C LEU A 298 0.23 -3.48 9.98
N ASP A 299 0.92 -4.17 9.08
CA ASP A 299 2.03 -3.70 8.27
C ASP A 299 1.55 -2.61 7.27
N HIS A 300 0.25 -2.56 6.96
CA HIS A 300 -0.40 -1.46 6.25
C HIS A 300 -1.00 -0.38 7.16
N LEU A 301 -0.57 -0.24 8.42
CA LEU A 301 -1.15 0.73 9.37
C LEU A 301 -1.24 2.16 8.80
N SER A 302 -0.24 2.61 8.04
CA SER A 302 -0.29 3.93 7.40
C SER A 302 -1.38 4.05 6.33
N ASP A 303 -1.60 3.01 5.52
CA ASP A 303 -2.71 2.96 4.57
C ASP A 303 -4.04 2.80 5.31
N ALA A 304 -4.09 1.94 6.32
CA ALA A 304 -5.27 1.74 7.15
C ALA A 304 -5.72 3.05 7.81
N GLU A 305 -4.79 3.80 8.42
CA GLU A 305 -5.06 5.12 9.00
C GLU A 305 -5.50 6.12 7.95
N ARG A 306 -4.85 6.18 6.78
CA ARG A 306 -5.28 7.05 5.68
C ARG A 306 -6.72 6.74 5.26
N ARG A 307 -7.05 5.46 5.11
CA ARG A 307 -8.41 4.98 4.76
C ARG A 307 -9.42 5.29 5.87
N LEU A 308 -9.02 5.15 7.14
CA LEU A 308 -9.83 5.52 8.30
C LEU A 308 -10.06 7.02 8.40
N THR A 309 -9.05 7.87 8.14
CA THR A 309 -9.21 9.33 8.10
C THR A 309 -10.22 9.72 7.03
N ILE A 310 -10.05 9.20 5.81
CA ILE A 310 -10.98 9.44 4.70
C ILE A 310 -12.42 9.00 5.07
N SER A 311 -12.56 7.82 5.67
CA SER A 311 -13.86 7.29 6.08
C SER A 311 -14.48 8.10 7.22
N GLY A 312 -13.66 8.49 8.19
CA GLY A 312 -14.03 9.26 9.35
C GLY A 312 -14.53 10.65 8.97
N GLU A 313 -13.79 11.38 8.15
CA GLU A 313 -14.21 12.69 7.64
C GLU A 313 -15.58 12.61 6.97
N ARG A 314 -15.81 11.60 6.11
CA ARG A 314 -17.09 11.43 5.42
C ARG A 314 -18.24 11.00 6.32
N LEU A 315 -18.00 10.04 7.22
CA LEU A 315 -19.01 9.61 8.19
C LEU A 315 -19.40 10.77 9.09
N MET A 316 -18.41 11.50 9.63
CA MET A 316 -18.66 12.61 10.54
C MET A 316 -19.32 13.80 9.84
N ALA A 317 -18.89 14.18 8.62
CA ALA A 317 -19.54 15.25 7.85
C ALA A 317 -21.03 14.98 7.57
N ARG A 318 -21.42 13.70 7.55
CA ARG A 318 -22.80 13.28 7.28
C ARG A 318 -23.60 13.00 8.54
N THR A 319 -22.94 12.89 9.69
CA THR A 319 -23.58 12.58 10.96
C THR A 319 -23.76 13.85 11.76
N ASP A 320 -25.02 14.24 12.00
CA ASP A 320 -25.33 15.33 12.93
C ASP A 320 -24.71 15.01 14.31
N PRO A 321 -23.93 15.92 14.92
CA PRO A 321 -23.39 15.72 16.27
C PRO A 321 -24.47 15.33 17.29
N ARG A 322 -25.67 15.88 17.17
CA ARG A 322 -26.82 15.52 18.03
C ARG A 322 -27.30 14.10 17.78
N PHE A 323 -27.12 13.57 16.57
CA PHE A 323 -27.43 12.18 16.27
C PHE A 323 -26.44 11.22 16.93
N LEU A 324 -25.14 11.52 16.93
CA LEU A 324 -24.14 10.72 17.66
C LEU A 324 -24.44 10.67 19.15
N GLU A 325 -24.78 11.81 19.76
CA GLU A 325 -25.14 11.88 21.17
C GLU A 325 -26.41 11.08 21.47
N LYS A 326 -27.43 11.18 20.61
CA LYS A 326 -28.66 10.38 20.71
C LYS A 326 -28.39 8.88 20.61
N LEU A 327 -27.53 8.45 19.68
CA LEU A 327 -27.15 7.04 19.56
C LEU A 327 -26.43 6.57 20.83
N HIS A 328 -25.51 7.37 21.36
CA HIS A 328 -24.77 7.04 22.57
C HIS A 328 -25.70 6.89 23.79
N ASN A 329 -26.59 7.87 24.01
CA ASN A 329 -27.55 7.82 25.10
C ASN A 329 -28.55 6.66 24.95
N ALA A 330 -29.01 6.38 23.72
CA ALA A 330 -29.88 5.25 23.45
C ALA A 330 -29.19 3.91 23.74
N ALA A 331 -27.91 3.78 23.38
CA ALA A 331 -27.13 2.58 23.62
C ALA A 331 -26.86 2.35 25.12
N LEU A 332 -26.56 3.41 25.89
CA LEU A 332 -26.45 3.35 27.36
C LEU A 332 -27.74 2.87 28.03
N GLN A 333 -28.89 3.22 27.44
CA GLN A 333 -30.21 2.76 27.88
C GLN A 333 -30.56 1.36 27.36
N ASN A 334 -29.62 0.62 26.75
CA ASN A 334 -29.82 -0.67 26.10
C ASN A 334 -30.95 -0.68 25.06
N ARG A 335 -31.25 0.48 24.45
CA ARG A 335 -32.23 0.56 23.35
C ARG A 335 -31.60 0.07 22.06
N THR A 336 -32.43 -0.50 21.18
CA THR A 336 -31.97 -0.95 19.86
C THR A 336 -31.59 0.25 18.99
N LEU A 337 -30.38 0.21 18.44
CA LEU A 337 -29.90 1.24 17.52
C LEU A 337 -30.34 0.97 16.08
N PRO A 338 -30.54 2.02 15.26
CA PRO A 338 -30.87 1.86 13.85
C PRO A 338 -29.70 1.26 13.06
N PRO A 339 -29.96 0.60 11.90
CA PRO A 339 -28.90 0.07 11.02
C PRO A 339 -27.86 1.11 10.59
N ALA A 340 -28.24 2.38 10.52
CA ALA A 340 -27.33 3.50 10.24
C ALA A 340 -26.21 3.67 11.29
N ALA A 341 -26.32 3.05 12.47
CA ALA A 341 -25.25 3.02 13.48
C ALA A 341 -24.14 2.01 13.15
N VAL A 342 -24.37 1.03 12.26
CA VAL A 342 -23.39 -0.01 11.91
C VAL A 342 -22.09 0.56 11.35
N PRO A 343 -22.09 1.46 10.35
CA PRO A 343 -20.85 2.03 9.83
C PRO A 343 -20.06 2.82 10.88
N LEU A 344 -20.76 3.48 11.82
CA LEU A 344 -20.14 4.21 12.92
C LEU A 344 -19.49 3.26 13.93
N ALA A 345 -20.18 2.18 14.31
CA ALA A 345 -19.64 1.16 15.20
C ALA A 345 -18.38 0.51 14.59
N ARG A 346 -18.43 0.16 13.29
CA ARG A 346 -17.28 -0.37 12.55
C ARG A 346 -16.12 0.62 12.50
N PHE A 347 -16.40 1.89 12.21
CA PHE A 347 -15.37 2.93 12.19
C PHE A 347 -14.68 3.08 13.54
N PHE A 348 -15.43 3.20 14.64
CA PHE A 348 -14.84 3.31 15.98
C PHE A 348 -14.03 2.07 16.37
N LEU A 349 -14.52 0.87 16.04
CA LEU A 349 -13.79 -0.38 16.27
C LEU A 349 -12.44 -0.36 15.54
N LEU A 350 -12.45 -0.13 14.22
CA LEU A 350 -11.25 -0.17 13.40
C LEU A 350 -10.26 0.95 13.76
N ARG A 351 -10.77 2.14 14.12
CA ARG A 351 -9.94 3.26 14.59
C ARG A 351 -9.28 2.95 15.93
N GLY A 352 -10.02 2.33 16.85
CA GLY A 352 -9.49 1.88 18.14
C GLY A 352 -8.39 0.83 17.98
N ILE A 353 -8.65 -0.20 17.16
CA ILE A 353 -7.65 -1.24 16.83
C ILE A 353 -6.41 -0.60 16.21
N SER A 354 -6.57 0.21 15.17
CA SER A 354 -5.47 0.91 14.49
C SER A 354 -4.62 1.74 15.46
N ALA A 355 -5.25 2.48 16.37
CA ALA A 355 -4.54 3.30 17.35
C ALA A 355 -3.78 2.46 18.40
N GLN A 356 -4.35 1.36 18.88
CA GLN A 356 -3.64 0.44 19.77
C GLN A 356 -2.42 -0.18 19.08
N CYS A 357 -2.59 -0.60 17.82
CA CYS A 357 -1.51 -1.16 17.01
C CYS A 357 -0.41 -0.13 16.74
N ARG A 358 -0.75 1.15 16.54
CA ARG A 358 0.23 2.24 16.41
C ARG A 358 1.12 2.38 17.64
N VAL A 359 0.52 2.30 18.83
CA VAL A 359 1.25 2.42 20.10
C VAL A 359 2.08 1.16 20.40
N GLN A 360 1.60 -0.02 20.03
CA GLN A 360 2.43 -1.24 20.08
C GLN A 360 3.65 -1.11 19.15
N GLN A 361 3.44 -0.64 17.93
CA GLN A 361 4.52 -0.39 16.97
C GLN A 361 5.49 0.72 17.41
N SER A 362 5.07 1.71 18.21
CA SER A 362 6.00 2.73 18.75
C SER A 362 6.85 2.17 19.89
N LYS A 363 6.29 1.27 20.71
CA LYS A 363 7.02 0.59 21.78
C LYS A 363 8.07 -0.40 21.25
N GLU A 364 7.71 -1.19 20.25
CA GLU A 364 8.67 -2.08 19.55
C GLU A 364 9.81 -1.28 18.89
N ASP A 365 9.53 -0.09 18.38
CA ASP A 365 10.54 0.80 17.81
C ASP A 365 11.52 1.34 18.86
N THR A 366 11.03 1.67 20.06
CA THR A 366 11.86 2.24 21.11
C THR A 366 12.89 1.27 21.68
N ASP A 367 12.64 -0.03 21.58
CA ASP A 367 13.59 -1.08 22.00
C ASP A 367 14.66 -1.38 20.92
N GLY A 368 14.48 -0.90 19.68
CA GLY A 368 15.34 -1.22 18.53
C GLY A 368 16.22 -0.09 17.97
N SER A 369 15.85 1.20 18.06
CA SER A 369 16.67 2.32 17.55
C SER A 369 16.14 3.71 17.96
N MET A 370 17.03 4.71 18.04
CA MET A 370 16.73 6.14 18.33
C MET A 370 15.91 6.85 17.21
N GLY A 371 14.66 6.43 16.97
CA GLY A 371 13.70 7.12 16.10
C GLY A 371 12.89 8.21 16.82
N ALA A 372 12.28 9.12 16.07
CA ALA A 372 11.51 10.26 16.59
C ALA A 372 10.35 9.81 17.51
N LYS A 373 10.40 10.30 18.76
CA LYS A 373 9.48 9.94 19.85
C LYS A 373 8.09 10.55 19.64
N LEU A 374 7.04 9.75 19.84
CA LEU A 374 5.84 10.26 20.51
C LEU A 374 6.20 10.42 22.00
N GLY A 375 5.88 11.56 22.61
CA GLY A 375 6.13 11.73 24.04
C GLY A 375 5.32 10.69 24.84
N PRO A 376 5.80 10.24 26.02
CA PRO A 376 5.03 9.30 26.87
C PRO A 376 3.61 9.82 27.19
N VAL A 377 3.45 11.14 27.27
CA VAL A 377 2.15 11.81 27.42
C VAL A 377 1.24 11.64 26.19
N ASP A 378 1.82 11.68 24.98
CA ASP A 378 1.07 11.52 23.73
C ASP A 378 0.63 10.07 23.50
N GLU A 379 1.47 9.10 23.85
CA GLU A 379 1.11 7.67 23.79
C GLU A 379 -0.02 7.33 24.75
N THR A 380 0.02 7.87 25.97
CA THR A 380 -1.02 7.64 26.98
C THR A 380 -2.35 8.25 26.53
N ARG A 381 -2.32 9.47 25.98
CA ARG A 381 -3.51 10.12 25.41
C ARG A 381 -4.06 9.38 24.19
N ALA A 382 -3.18 8.85 23.34
CA ALA A 382 -3.57 8.04 22.18
C ALA A 382 -4.24 6.72 22.61
N LEU A 383 -3.70 6.04 23.62
CA LEU A 383 -4.29 4.83 24.21
C LEU A 383 -5.66 5.11 24.84
N GLU A 384 -5.79 6.19 25.60
CA GLU A 384 -7.09 6.60 26.17
C GLU A 384 -8.13 6.89 25.09
N ALA A 385 -7.73 7.58 24.01
CA ALA A 385 -8.61 7.84 22.88
C ALA A 385 -9.02 6.54 22.16
N ALA A 386 -8.07 5.63 21.95
CA ALA A 386 -8.32 4.31 21.35
C ALA A 386 -9.29 3.49 22.21
N GLN A 387 -9.09 3.48 23.53
CA GLN A 387 -9.94 2.78 24.48
C GLN A 387 -11.37 3.33 24.46
N LYS A 388 -11.54 4.65 24.45
CA LYS A 388 -12.87 5.29 24.31
C LYS A 388 -13.57 4.90 23.02
N ASP A 389 -12.83 4.77 21.92
CA ASP A 389 -13.40 4.34 20.64
C ASP A 389 -13.83 2.87 20.68
N LEU A 390 -13.02 1.98 21.27
CA LEU A 390 -13.38 0.58 21.45
C LEU A 390 -14.59 0.40 22.36
N GLU A 391 -14.66 1.14 23.47
CA GLU A 391 -15.81 1.14 24.38
C GLU A 391 -17.08 1.63 23.68
N ARG A 392 -16.98 2.70 22.90
CA ARG A 392 -18.11 3.21 22.10
C ARG A 392 -18.55 2.19 21.04
N ALA A 393 -17.60 1.54 20.37
CA ALA A 393 -17.90 0.51 19.39
C ALA A 393 -18.61 -0.69 20.04
N ALA A 394 -18.08 -1.20 21.15
CA ALA A 394 -18.67 -2.30 21.90
C ALA A 394 -20.09 -1.97 22.37
N LEU A 395 -20.29 -0.77 22.89
CA LEU A 395 -21.61 -0.27 23.30
C LEU A 395 -22.59 -0.26 22.12
N PHE A 396 -22.16 0.24 20.95
CA PHE A 396 -23.03 0.29 19.77
C PHE A 396 -23.34 -1.11 19.24
N LEU A 397 -22.34 -1.99 19.13
CA LEU A 397 -22.50 -3.35 18.63
C LEU A 397 -23.46 -4.16 19.51
N LYS A 398 -23.39 -4.02 20.83
CA LYS A 398 -24.34 -4.67 21.76
C LYS A 398 -25.79 -4.22 21.55
N SER A 399 -25.98 -2.97 21.14
CA SER A 399 -27.30 -2.36 20.95
C SER A 399 -27.81 -2.47 19.50
N ILE A 400 -26.99 -2.91 18.55
CA ILE A 400 -27.42 -3.20 17.18
C ILE A 400 -27.95 -4.63 17.15
N ARG A 401 -29.27 -4.79 17.02
CA ARG A 401 -29.86 -6.10 16.67
C ARG A 401 -29.90 -6.21 15.15
N VAL A 402 -29.10 -7.10 14.58
CA VAL A 402 -29.30 -7.56 13.22
C VAL A 402 -30.48 -8.54 13.27
N LYS A 403 -31.56 -8.23 12.56
CA LYS A 403 -32.66 -9.18 12.34
C LYS A 403 -32.24 -10.22 11.32
#